data_AF-A0A8B4CF68-F1
#
_entry.id   AF-A0A8B4CF68-F1
#
_cell.length_a   1.000
_cell.length_b   1.000
_cell.length_c   1.000
_cell.angle_alpha   90.00
_cell.angle_beta   90.00
_cell.angle_gamma   90.00
#
_symmetry.space_group_name_H-M   'P 1'
#
loop_
_entity.id
_entity.type
_entity.pdbx_description
1 polymer ?
#
loop_
_entity_poly.entity_id
_entity_poly.type
_entity_poly.pdbx_seq_one_letter_code
_entity_poly.pdbx_strand_id
1 'polypeptide(L)'
;MDYASGKVLAEGNADEKLDPASLTKIMTSYVVGQALKADKIKLTDMVTVGKDAWATGNPALRGSSVMFLKPGDQVSVADLNKGVIIQSGNDACIALADYVAGSQESFIGLMNGYAKKTGSDQHYLPDGARSGCAGAVQYRARYGIAG
;
A
#
# COMPACT_ATOMS: atom_id res chain seq x y z
N MET A 1 17.27 10.26 -9.23
CA MET A 1 16.60 11.44 -9.81
C MET A 1 16.79 12.59 -8.84
N ASP A 2 17.08 13.80 -9.32
CA ASP A 2 17.09 14.98 -8.47
C ASP A 2 15.66 15.43 -8.13
N TYR A 3 15.38 15.72 -6.86
CA TYR A 3 14.03 16.02 -6.37
C TYR A 3 13.52 17.40 -6.81
N ALA A 4 14.41 18.39 -6.96
CA ALA A 4 14.03 19.76 -7.30
C ALA A 4 13.88 19.98 -8.82
N SER A 5 14.67 19.28 -9.63
CA SER A 5 14.74 19.45 -11.08
C SER A 5 14.16 18.27 -11.89
N GLY A 6 13.76 17.17 -11.24
CA GLY A 6 13.28 15.95 -11.90
C GLY A 6 14.31 15.23 -12.76
N LYS A 7 15.58 15.67 -12.74
CA LYS A 7 16.61 15.19 -13.66
C LYS A 7 17.03 13.76 -13.32
N VAL A 8 16.98 12.88 -14.30
CA VAL A 8 17.54 11.52 -14.21
C VAL A 8 19.07 11.62 -14.29
N LEU A 9 19.77 10.96 -13.37
CA LEU A 9 21.23 11.07 -13.22
C LEU A 9 21.97 9.81 -13.71
N ALA A 10 21.29 8.67 -13.74
CA ALA A 10 21.68 7.41 -14.38
C ALA A 10 20.42 6.55 -14.58
N GLU A 11 20.41 5.65 -15.56
CA GLU A 11 19.34 4.66 -15.77
C GLU A 11 19.91 3.34 -16.32
N GLY A 12 19.33 2.21 -15.88
CA GLY A 12 19.67 0.86 -16.34
C GLY A 12 18.48 -0.07 -16.09
N ASN A 13 18.09 -0.86 -17.09
CA ASN A 13 16.91 -1.74 -17.10
C ASN A 13 15.58 -1.08 -16.63
N ALA A 14 15.38 0.21 -16.91
CA ALA A 14 14.25 1.01 -16.43
C ALA A 14 12.85 0.56 -16.94
N ASP A 15 12.77 -0.39 -17.87
CA ASP A 15 11.54 -0.93 -18.46
C ASP A 15 11.30 -2.44 -18.15
N GLU A 16 12.12 -3.08 -17.29
CA GLU A 16 12.05 -4.52 -16.95
C GLU A 16 11.10 -4.85 -15.77
N LYS A 17 10.55 -6.09 -15.70
CA LYS A 17 9.62 -6.60 -14.68
C LYS A 17 10.10 -7.98 -14.19
N LEU A 18 10.39 -8.29 -12.92
CA LEU A 18 10.29 -7.58 -11.62
C LEU A 18 8.87 -7.40 -11.03
N ASP A 19 8.78 -7.52 -9.69
CA ASP A 19 7.61 -7.37 -8.80
C ASP A 19 7.89 -6.18 -7.84
N PRO A 20 6.97 -5.22 -7.62
CA PRO A 20 7.19 -4.07 -6.73
C PRO A 20 7.32 -4.44 -5.24
N ALA A 21 6.86 -5.63 -4.84
CA ALA A 21 6.78 -6.09 -3.46
C ALA A 21 6.29 -4.99 -2.49
N SER A 22 7.14 -4.56 -1.54
CA SER A 22 6.78 -3.57 -0.52
C SER A 22 6.64 -2.13 -1.04
N LEU A 23 7.14 -1.78 -2.24
CA LEU A 23 6.99 -0.40 -2.77
C LEU A 23 5.53 -0.04 -3.05
N THR A 24 4.65 -1.02 -3.27
CA THR A 24 3.20 -0.83 -3.33
C THR A 24 2.64 -0.10 -2.11
N LYS A 25 3.23 -0.29 -0.93
CA LYS A 25 2.79 0.34 0.32
C LYS A 25 2.98 1.86 0.35
N ILE A 26 3.87 2.41 -0.50
CA ILE A 26 3.99 3.86 -0.69
C ILE A 26 2.67 4.43 -1.23
N MET A 27 2.03 3.74 -2.19
CA MET A 27 0.73 4.15 -2.70
C MET A 27 -0.38 3.91 -1.68
N THR A 28 -0.34 2.82 -0.90
CA THR A 28 -1.28 2.63 0.23
C THR A 28 -1.25 3.82 1.19
N SER A 29 -0.07 4.21 1.68
CA SER A 29 0.07 5.38 2.55
C SER A 29 -0.25 6.71 1.85
N TYR A 30 -0.07 6.81 0.53
CA TYR A 30 -0.52 7.97 -0.25
C TYR A 30 -2.05 8.08 -0.28
N VAL A 31 -2.79 6.98 -0.52
CA VAL A 31 -4.26 6.97 -0.49
C VAL A 31 -4.78 7.33 0.90
N VAL A 32 -4.20 6.75 1.96
CA VAL A 32 -4.52 7.08 3.36
C VAL A 32 -4.22 8.55 3.68
N GLY A 33 -3.06 9.06 3.25
CA GLY A 33 -2.67 10.47 3.40
C GLY A 33 -3.61 11.43 2.67
N GLN A 34 -4.11 11.06 1.50
CA GLN A 34 -5.10 11.83 0.75
C GLN A 34 -6.50 11.79 1.39
N ALA A 35 -6.88 10.68 2.05
CA ALA A 35 -8.12 10.60 2.83
C ALA A 35 -8.05 11.48 4.10
N LEU A 36 -6.91 11.43 4.82
CA LEU A 36 -6.61 12.32 5.96
C LEU A 36 -6.64 13.80 5.55
N LYS A 37 -5.96 14.16 4.44
CA LYS A 37 -5.92 15.54 3.92
C LYS A 37 -7.28 16.07 3.46
N ALA A 38 -8.22 15.19 3.15
CA ALA A 38 -9.58 15.53 2.75
C ALA A 38 -10.59 15.46 3.92
N ASP A 39 -10.12 15.37 5.16
CA ASP A 39 -10.92 15.22 6.40
C ASP A 39 -11.94 14.07 6.37
N LYS A 40 -11.70 13.04 5.54
CA LYS A 40 -12.56 11.85 5.44
C LYS A 40 -12.35 10.85 6.58
N ILE A 41 -11.14 10.84 7.12
CA ILE A 41 -10.70 10.03 8.26
C ILE A 41 -9.74 10.89 9.08
N LYS A 42 -9.49 10.50 10.33
CA LYS A 42 -8.53 11.14 11.25
C LYS A 42 -7.55 10.11 11.79
N LEU A 43 -6.35 10.58 12.15
CA LEU A 43 -5.32 9.74 12.78
C LEU A 43 -5.79 9.07 14.08
N THR A 44 -6.74 9.69 14.78
CA THR A 44 -7.35 9.23 16.03
C THR A 44 -8.53 8.28 15.85
N ASP A 45 -8.99 8.07 14.61
CA ASP A 45 -10.13 7.19 14.38
C ASP A 45 -9.74 5.74 14.64
N MET A 46 -10.63 4.99 15.28
CA MET A 46 -10.41 3.59 15.64
C MET A 46 -10.98 2.69 14.53
N VAL A 47 -10.10 1.88 13.96
CA VAL A 47 -10.44 0.88 12.96
C VAL A 47 -10.72 -0.44 13.66
N THR A 48 -11.87 -1.05 13.34
CA THR A 48 -12.20 -2.41 13.78
C THR A 48 -11.54 -3.41 12.83
N VAL A 49 -10.64 -4.24 13.33
CA VAL A 49 -9.92 -5.23 12.52
C VAL A 49 -10.87 -6.35 12.06
N GLY A 50 -10.88 -6.63 10.76
CA GLY A 50 -11.66 -7.69 10.13
C GLY A 50 -11.03 -9.09 10.26
N LYS A 51 -11.66 -10.09 9.63
CA LYS A 51 -11.15 -11.48 9.59
C LYS A 51 -10.12 -11.71 8.47
N ASP A 52 -10.25 -10.95 7.41
CA ASP A 52 -9.32 -10.75 6.28
C ASP A 52 -7.95 -10.22 6.74
N ALA A 53 -7.93 -9.24 7.64
CA ALA A 53 -6.72 -8.68 8.23
C ALA A 53 -6.04 -9.63 9.25
N TRP A 54 -6.63 -10.78 9.60
CA TRP A 54 -6.05 -11.67 10.62
C TRP A 54 -5.08 -12.69 10.01
N ALA A 55 -3.78 -12.55 10.31
CA ALA A 55 -2.71 -13.39 9.75
C ALA A 55 -2.86 -14.91 9.99
N THR A 56 -3.54 -15.33 11.07
CA THR A 56 -3.81 -16.76 11.32
C THR A 56 -5.04 -17.26 10.54
N GLY A 57 -6.02 -16.39 10.28
CA GLY A 57 -7.26 -16.71 9.57
C GLY A 57 -7.17 -16.56 8.04
N ASN A 58 -6.25 -15.73 7.55
CA ASN A 58 -6.03 -15.48 6.13
C ASN A 58 -4.74 -16.18 5.63
N PRO A 59 -4.84 -17.28 4.86
CA PRO A 59 -3.68 -18.04 4.39
C PRO A 59 -2.68 -17.24 3.54
N ALA A 60 -3.11 -16.15 2.89
CA ALA A 60 -2.26 -15.33 2.06
C ALA A 60 -1.28 -14.45 2.85
N LEU A 61 -1.58 -14.16 4.12
CA LEU A 61 -0.70 -13.41 5.01
C LEU A 61 0.42 -14.29 5.62
N ARG A 62 0.38 -15.61 5.43
CA ARG A 62 1.33 -16.55 6.04
C ARG A 62 2.74 -16.35 5.48
N GLY A 63 3.70 -16.09 6.37
CA GLY A 63 5.10 -15.81 5.99
C GLY A 63 5.35 -14.37 5.53
N SER A 64 4.34 -13.50 5.55
CA SER A 64 4.50 -12.07 5.27
C SER A 64 4.77 -11.25 6.55
N SER A 65 5.20 -9.99 6.38
CA SER A 65 5.33 -9.06 7.50
C SER A 65 3.96 -8.61 8.00
N VAL A 66 3.76 -8.62 9.32
CA VAL A 66 2.46 -8.38 9.96
C VAL A 66 2.61 -7.64 11.30
N MET A 67 1.59 -6.88 11.70
CA MET A 67 1.41 -6.30 13.04
C MET A 67 0.86 -7.30 14.06
N PHE A 68 0.41 -8.48 13.61
CA PHE A 68 -0.27 -9.51 14.41
C PHE A 68 -1.68 -9.12 14.90
N LEU A 69 -2.41 -8.37 14.06
CA LEU A 69 -3.79 -7.94 14.32
C LEU A 69 -4.74 -9.15 14.46
N LYS A 70 -5.79 -9.03 15.29
CA LYS A 70 -6.84 -10.04 15.49
C LYS A 70 -8.23 -9.47 15.22
N PRO A 71 -9.21 -10.30 14.81
CA PRO A 71 -10.55 -9.81 14.50
C PRO A 71 -11.23 -9.19 15.72
N GLY A 72 -11.76 -7.98 15.58
CA GLY A 72 -12.37 -7.21 16.66
C GLY A 72 -11.42 -6.30 17.44
N ASP A 73 -10.10 -6.38 17.20
CA ASP A 73 -9.15 -5.38 17.74
C ASP A 73 -9.55 -3.98 17.27
N GLN A 74 -9.38 -2.99 18.14
CA GLN A 74 -9.53 -1.57 17.83
C GLN A 74 -8.14 -0.94 17.73
N VAL A 75 -7.73 -0.52 16.54
CA VAL A 75 -6.40 0.08 16.31
C VAL A 75 -6.56 1.45 15.65
N SER A 76 -5.79 2.44 16.07
CA SER A 76 -5.89 3.79 15.50
C SER A 76 -5.40 3.80 14.04
N VAL A 77 -5.99 4.67 13.20
CA VAL A 77 -5.49 4.94 11.84
C VAL A 77 -4.00 5.33 11.87
N ALA A 78 -3.56 6.06 12.90
CA ALA A 78 -2.14 6.41 13.08
C ALA A 78 -1.24 5.18 13.25
N ASP A 79 -1.63 4.22 14.08
CA ASP A 79 -0.80 3.05 14.40
C ASP A 79 -0.84 2.00 13.29
N LEU A 80 -1.99 1.82 12.61
CA LEU A 80 -2.04 1.02 11.39
C LEU A 80 -1.15 1.62 10.29
N ASN A 81 -1.18 2.95 10.08
CA ASN A 81 -0.33 3.58 9.07
C ASN A 81 1.16 3.49 9.44
N LYS A 82 1.52 3.55 10.73
CA LYS A 82 2.89 3.20 11.19
C LYS A 82 3.23 1.74 10.88
N GLY A 83 2.31 0.79 11.08
CA GLY A 83 2.50 -0.62 10.72
C GLY A 83 2.79 -0.82 9.23
N VAL A 84 2.04 -0.14 8.36
CA VAL A 84 2.27 -0.12 6.91
C VAL A 84 3.66 0.45 6.57
N ILE A 85 4.02 1.60 7.12
CA ILE A 85 5.24 2.33 6.75
C ILE A 85 6.51 1.73 7.37
N ILE A 86 6.46 1.31 8.64
CA ILE A 86 7.63 0.90 9.43
C ILE A 86 7.82 -0.62 9.40
N GLN A 87 6.75 -1.38 9.61
CA GLN A 87 6.83 -2.85 9.67
C GLN A 87 6.54 -3.51 8.31
N SER A 88 6.12 -2.75 7.29
CA SER A 88 5.60 -3.31 6.03
C SER A 88 4.42 -4.29 6.28
N GLY A 89 3.61 -4.03 7.31
CA GLY A 89 2.54 -4.91 7.79
C GLY A 89 1.42 -5.09 6.75
N ASN A 90 1.26 -6.31 6.24
CA ASN A 90 0.23 -6.65 5.25
C ASN A 90 -1.18 -6.70 5.87
N ASP A 91 -1.31 -7.11 7.13
CA ASP A 91 -2.56 -7.05 7.90
C ASP A 91 -3.03 -5.60 8.12
N ALA A 92 -2.09 -4.70 8.43
CA ALA A 92 -2.34 -3.28 8.57
C ALA A 92 -2.81 -2.63 7.26
N CYS A 93 -2.24 -3.08 6.12
CA CYS A 93 -2.69 -2.67 4.79
C CYS A 93 -4.15 -3.06 4.54
N ILE A 94 -4.54 -4.31 4.81
CA ILE A 94 -5.92 -4.77 4.65
C ILE A 94 -6.87 -3.95 5.52
N ALA A 95 -6.60 -3.84 6.82
CA ALA A 95 -7.45 -3.11 7.75
C ALA A 95 -7.67 -1.62 7.35
N LEU A 96 -6.63 -0.95 6.84
CA LEU A 96 -6.76 0.40 6.30
C LEU A 96 -7.53 0.45 4.97
N ALA A 97 -7.34 -0.53 4.09
CA ALA A 97 -8.05 -0.58 2.81
C ALA A 97 -9.57 -0.69 3.01
N ASP A 98 -9.98 -1.61 3.88
CA ASP A 98 -11.39 -1.83 4.19
C ASP A 98 -11.99 -0.64 4.94
N TYR A 99 -11.25 0.00 5.85
CA TYR A 99 -11.70 1.21 6.54
C TYR A 99 -11.86 2.43 5.61
N VAL A 100 -10.91 2.65 4.69
CA VAL A 100 -10.87 3.86 3.85
C VAL A 100 -11.77 3.75 2.62
N ALA A 101 -11.96 2.54 2.08
CA ALA A 101 -12.68 2.33 0.82
C ALA A 101 -13.83 1.31 0.90
N GLY A 102 -14.07 0.67 2.05
CA GLY A 102 -15.10 -0.36 2.23
C GLY A 102 -14.72 -1.75 1.73
N SER A 103 -13.73 -1.86 0.84
CA SER A 103 -13.09 -3.12 0.45
C SER A 103 -11.71 -2.91 -0.16
N GLN A 104 -10.87 -3.95 -0.15
CA GLN A 104 -9.59 -4.00 -0.85
C GLN A 104 -9.70 -3.68 -2.36
N GLU A 105 -10.72 -4.18 -3.08
CA GLU A 105 -10.90 -3.88 -4.51
C GLU A 105 -11.22 -2.40 -4.75
N SER A 106 -12.05 -1.82 -3.88
CA SER A 106 -12.39 -0.39 -3.93
C SER A 106 -11.15 0.46 -3.65
N PHE A 107 -10.29 0.02 -2.72
CA PHE A 107 -9.02 0.67 -2.42
C PHE A 107 -8.01 0.57 -3.59
N ILE A 108 -7.90 -0.58 -4.25
CA ILE A 108 -7.11 -0.77 -5.48
C ILE A 108 -7.59 0.18 -6.59
N GLY A 109 -8.91 0.40 -6.70
CA GLY A 109 -9.50 1.42 -7.57
C GLY A 109 -8.99 2.84 -7.28
N LEU A 110 -8.89 3.21 -6.00
CA LEU A 110 -8.29 4.49 -5.57
C LEU A 110 -6.80 4.55 -5.91
N MET A 111 -6.01 3.50 -5.63
CA MET A 111 -4.58 3.43 -5.93
C MET A 111 -4.30 3.66 -7.42
N ASN A 112 -5.03 2.96 -8.30
CA ASN A 112 -4.95 3.17 -9.75
C ASN A 112 -5.41 4.57 -10.18
N GLY A 113 -6.48 5.09 -9.56
CA GLY A 113 -6.97 6.44 -9.80
C GLY A 113 -5.96 7.53 -9.42
N TYR A 114 -5.15 7.30 -8.38
CA TYR A 114 -4.08 8.21 -7.98
C TYR A 114 -2.82 8.04 -8.82
N ALA A 115 -2.39 6.81 -9.15
CA ALA A 115 -1.27 6.58 -10.05
C ALA A 115 -1.44 7.33 -11.39
N LYS A 116 -2.62 7.21 -12.01
CA LYS A 116 -2.96 7.94 -13.24
C LYS A 116 -2.91 9.47 -13.07
N LYS A 117 -3.26 10.00 -11.89
CA LYS A 117 -3.23 11.45 -11.60
C LYS A 117 -1.82 11.98 -11.34
N THR A 118 -0.94 11.17 -10.77
CA THR A 118 0.46 11.56 -10.48
C THR A 118 1.41 11.30 -11.65
N GLY A 119 0.91 10.77 -12.78
CA GLY A 119 1.76 10.36 -13.90
C GLY A 119 2.62 9.14 -13.57
N SER A 120 2.20 8.31 -12.61
CA SER A 120 2.83 7.03 -12.32
C SER A 120 2.33 5.98 -13.31
N ASP A 121 3.25 5.29 -13.97
CA ASP A 121 2.96 4.17 -14.88
C ASP A 121 2.67 2.85 -14.14
N GLN A 122 2.52 2.88 -12.81
CA GLN A 122 2.18 1.71 -11.99
C GLN A 122 0.69 1.34 -12.11
N HIS A 123 0.42 0.06 -12.37
CA HIS A 123 -0.93 -0.50 -12.35
C HIS A 123 -1.07 -1.57 -11.26
N TYR A 124 -2.05 -1.39 -10.39
CA TYR A 124 -2.34 -2.27 -9.25
C TYR A 124 -3.44 -3.27 -9.59
N LEU A 125 -3.16 -4.55 -9.38
CA LEU A 125 -4.14 -5.63 -9.54
C LEU A 125 -4.55 -6.22 -8.18
N PRO A 126 -5.72 -6.89 -8.12
CA PRO A 126 -6.05 -7.81 -7.04
C PRO A 126 -5.06 -9.00 -7.05
N ASP A 127 -3.98 -8.86 -6.30
CA ASP A 127 -3.16 -9.98 -5.84
C ASP A 127 -3.80 -10.52 -4.56
N GLY A 128 -4.12 -11.81 -4.51
CA GLY A 128 -4.87 -12.43 -3.42
C GLY A 128 -4.10 -12.39 -2.10
N ALA A 129 -4.22 -11.25 -1.39
CA ALA A 129 -3.70 -10.89 -0.07
C ALA A 129 -2.21 -11.17 0.25
N ARG A 130 -1.40 -11.72 -0.67
CA ARG A 130 0.06 -11.95 -0.45
C ARG A 130 0.82 -10.66 -0.15
N SER A 131 0.35 -9.56 -0.72
CA SER A 131 0.92 -8.22 -0.59
C SER A 131 0.11 -7.29 0.34
N GLY A 132 -1.01 -7.78 0.89
CA GLY A 132 -1.88 -7.06 1.84
C GLY A 132 -2.64 -5.84 1.33
N CYS A 133 -2.44 -5.37 0.10
CA CYS A 133 -3.19 -4.23 -0.45
C CYS A 133 -3.32 -4.27 -1.98
N ALA A 134 -2.25 -4.64 -2.68
CA ALA A 134 -2.22 -4.92 -4.11
C ALA A 134 -0.89 -5.60 -4.47
N GLY A 135 -0.85 -6.31 -5.59
CA GLY A 135 0.38 -6.54 -6.34
C GLY A 135 0.36 -5.61 -7.54
N ALA A 136 1.38 -4.76 -7.74
CA ALA A 136 1.44 -3.97 -8.98
C ALA A 136 2.01 -4.85 -10.10
N VAL A 137 1.14 -5.37 -10.95
CA VAL A 137 1.51 -6.23 -12.08
C VAL A 137 1.49 -5.41 -13.38
N GLN A 138 2.19 -4.27 -13.40
CA GLN A 138 2.74 -3.69 -14.64
C GLN A 138 3.69 -2.51 -14.39
N TYR A 139 4.58 -2.34 -15.37
CA TYR A 139 5.66 -1.35 -15.43
C TYR A 139 5.19 -0.14 -16.26
N ARG A 140 5.68 1.08 -15.97
CA ARG A 140 7.10 1.44 -15.78
C ARG A 140 7.48 1.96 -14.39
N ALA A 141 8.70 1.65 -13.96
CA ALA A 141 9.33 2.26 -12.80
C ALA A 141 10.82 2.51 -13.10
N ARG A 142 11.20 3.79 -13.25
CA ARG A 142 12.61 4.18 -13.45
C ARG A 142 13.43 3.92 -12.18
N TYR A 143 14.01 2.73 -12.06
CA TYR A 143 15.10 2.49 -11.12
C TYR A 143 16.42 3.03 -11.69
N GLY A 144 17.15 3.74 -10.85
CA GLY A 144 18.49 4.24 -11.15
C GLY A 144 19.37 4.07 -9.93
N ILE A 145 20.24 3.05 -9.98
CA ILE A 145 21.35 2.86 -9.05
C ILE A 145 22.62 2.97 -9.88
N ALA A 146 23.57 3.79 -9.45
CA ALA A 146 24.75 4.12 -10.23
C ALA A 146 25.86 3.05 -10.11
N GLY A 147 26.48 2.76 -11.25
CA GLY A 147 27.82 2.20 -11.41
C GLY A 147 28.50 2.95 -12.54
#